data_AF-I2JH26-F1
#
_entry.id   AF-I2JH26-F1
#
_cell.length_a   1.000
_cell.length_b   1.000
_cell.length_c   1.000
_cell.angle_alpha   90.00
_cell.angle_beta   90.00
_cell.angle_gamma   90.00
#
_symmetry.space_group_name_H-M   'P 1'
#
loop_
_entity.id
_entity.type
_entity.pdbx_description
1 polymer ?
#
loop_
_entity_poly.entity_id
_entity_poly.type
_entity_poly.pdbx_seq_one_letter_code
_entity_poly.pdbx_strand_id
1 'polypeptide(L)'
;MEEWAVVQRHIAEEITLLCDQHHREKTGGLLPKQQVEAANKSPYNLRADTSKPYNLHFSGNKACVEIGSNSFTCEDQGYGTAMAPISVDGTPLIGLILADGHFLLNIVIFDEYNCPVLQIKNNQLFYSTSPWDIQLVGTTLTIREAHRKILIEIDFQPPNKVIIKKGRFLRNGVEILVRPQNILITNTLTYLSGNHAHNCTGGLVIGYHEHPIGGFIALNGVPRYLGDKSEALKFEAECKIDNEYYAASNACENIQPAAQEKSIISD
;
A
#
# COMPACT_ATOMS: atom_id res chain seq x y z
N MET A 1 0.62 -33.81 -14.89
CA MET A 1 -0.06 -33.19 -13.72
C MET A 1 -1.07 -34.17 -13.15
N GLU A 2 -0.82 -34.73 -11.97
CA GLU A 2 -1.80 -35.65 -11.36
C GLU A 2 -2.74 -34.91 -10.42
N GLU A 3 -4.03 -35.27 -10.43
CA GLU A 3 -5.02 -34.60 -9.59
C GLU A 3 -4.96 -35.13 -8.16
N TRP A 4 -5.00 -34.23 -7.17
CA TRP A 4 -5.02 -34.60 -5.75
C TRP A 4 -6.11 -35.62 -5.42
N ALA A 5 -7.29 -35.49 -6.03
CA ALA A 5 -8.41 -36.42 -5.86
C ALA A 5 -8.06 -37.88 -6.22
N VAL A 6 -7.03 -38.09 -7.04
CA VAL A 6 -6.57 -39.41 -7.50
C VAL A 6 -5.34 -39.87 -6.71
N VAL A 7 -4.33 -39.01 -6.58
CA VAL A 7 -3.00 -39.43 -6.05
C VAL A 7 -2.75 -39.08 -4.59
N GLN A 8 -3.55 -38.19 -3.99
CA GLN A 8 -3.46 -37.75 -2.59
C GLN A 8 -2.03 -37.45 -2.10
N ARG A 9 -1.20 -36.86 -2.98
CA ARG A 9 0.17 -36.43 -2.68
C ARG A 9 0.49 -35.13 -3.40
N HIS A 10 1.47 -34.39 -2.89
CA HIS A 10 1.99 -33.17 -3.50
C HIS A 10 3.43 -33.40 -3.94
N ILE A 11 3.62 -33.76 -5.22
CA ILE A 11 4.93 -33.84 -5.87
C ILE A 11 5.09 -32.60 -6.75
N ALA A 12 6.23 -31.91 -6.65
CA ALA A 12 6.44 -30.62 -7.32
C ALA A 12 6.25 -30.72 -8.84
N GLU A 13 6.73 -31.80 -9.45
CA GLU A 13 6.62 -32.11 -10.88
C GLU A 13 5.17 -32.40 -11.33
N GLU A 14 4.28 -32.72 -10.39
CA GLU A 14 2.87 -32.99 -10.65
C GLU A 14 1.99 -31.72 -10.54
N ILE A 15 2.55 -30.61 -10.05
CA ILE A 15 1.84 -29.35 -9.76
C ILE A 15 2.11 -28.30 -10.86
N THR A 16 1.14 -27.44 -11.11
CA THR A 16 1.28 -26.29 -12.00
C THR A 16 0.58 -25.08 -11.42
N LEU A 17 1.20 -23.92 -11.57
CA LEU A 17 0.62 -22.64 -11.17
C LEU A 17 -0.25 -22.10 -12.31
N LEU A 18 -1.51 -21.80 -12.00
CA LEU A 18 -2.47 -21.17 -12.91
C LEU A 18 -2.92 -19.84 -12.32
N CYS A 19 -3.19 -18.85 -13.17
CA CYS A 19 -3.89 -17.64 -12.72
C CYS A 19 -5.35 -17.97 -12.36
N ASP A 20 -6.02 -17.05 -11.68
CA ASP A 20 -7.41 -17.20 -11.23
C ASP A 20 -8.38 -17.62 -12.34
N GLN A 21 -8.27 -17.00 -13.52
CA GLN A 21 -9.09 -17.31 -14.69
C GLN A 21 -8.89 -18.77 -15.12
N HIS A 22 -7.67 -19.17 -15.47
CA HIS A 22 -7.38 -20.52 -15.95
C HIS A 22 -7.57 -21.57 -14.85
N HIS A 23 -7.38 -21.22 -13.59
CA HIS A 23 -7.70 -22.08 -12.46
C HIS A 23 -9.21 -22.34 -12.36
N ARG A 24 -10.05 -21.30 -12.51
CA ARG A 24 -11.51 -21.44 -12.57
C ARG A 24 -11.95 -22.27 -13.77
N GLU A 25 -11.39 -22.01 -14.95
CA GLU A 25 -11.69 -22.77 -16.17
C GLU A 25 -11.28 -24.24 -16.03
N LYS A 26 -10.10 -24.52 -15.47
CA LYS A 26 -9.63 -25.91 -15.21
C LYS A 26 -10.53 -26.60 -14.20
N THR A 27 -10.84 -25.94 -13.09
CA THR A 27 -11.70 -26.48 -12.03
C THR A 27 -13.13 -26.72 -12.55
N GLY A 28 -13.62 -25.84 -13.43
CA GLY A 28 -14.92 -25.97 -14.10
C GLY A 28 -14.92 -26.94 -15.30
N GLY A 29 -13.81 -27.60 -15.61
CA GLY A 29 -13.69 -28.54 -16.73
C GLY A 29 -13.65 -27.90 -18.13
N LEU A 30 -13.57 -26.57 -18.20
CA LEU A 30 -13.50 -25.80 -19.45
C LEU A 30 -12.08 -25.73 -20.04
N LEU A 31 -11.05 -25.91 -19.20
CA LEU A 31 -9.64 -25.94 -19.63
C LEU A 31 -9.08 -27.37 -19.50
N PRO A 32 -8.82 -28.07 -20.63
CA PRO A 32 -8.30 -29.44 -20.60
C PRO A 32 -6.88 -29.55 -20.01
N LYS A 33 -6.61 -30.62 -19.24
CA LYS A 33 -5.29 -30.95 -18.68
C LYS A 33 -4.18 -30.90 -19.73
N GLN A 34 -4.43 -31.43 -20.93
CA GLN A 34 -3.44 -31.44 -22.03
C GLN A 34 -3.04 -30.03 -22.49
N GLN A 35 -3.97 -29.07 -22.47
CA GLN A 35 -3.65 -27.68 -22.81
C GLN A 35 -2.79 -27.02 -21.73
N VAL A 36 -3.06 -27.32 -20.45
CA VAL A 36 -2.22 -26.86 -19.34
C VAL A 36 -0.81 -27.45 -19.43
N GLU A 37 -0.70 -28.75 -19.71
CA GLU A 37 0.61 -29.42 -19.89
C GLU A 37 1.39 -28.90 -21.10
N ALA A 38 0.69 -28.55 -22.19
CA ALA A 38 1.31 -27.88 -23.33
C ALA A 38 1.80 -26.47 -22.96
N ALA A 39 1.01 -25.71 -22.20
CA ALA A 39 1.37 -24.37 -21.74
C ALA A 39 2.56 -24.36 -20.78
N ASN A 40 2.77 -25.41 -19.98
CA ASN A 40 3.94 -25.55 -19.10
C ASN A 40 5.27 -25.53 -19.86
N LYS A 41 5.29 -25.97 -21.12
CA LYS A 41 6.51 -25.97 -21.95
C LYS A 41 6.91 -24.56 -22.39
N SER A 42 5.97 -23.62 -22.39
CA SER A 42 6.21 -22.22 -22.72
C SER A 42 5.21 -21.33 -21.96
N PRO A 43 5.43 -21.13 -20.64
CA PRO A 43 4.54 -20.35 -19.80
C PRO A 43 4.42 -18.91 -20.29
N TYR A 44 3.21 -18.36 -20.28
CA TYR A 44 2.96 -16.99 -20.74
C TYR A 44 3.80 -15.95 -19.99
N ASN A 45 3.90 -16.08 -18.67
CA ASN A 45 4.64 -15.16 -17.81
C ASN A 45 6.18 -15.21 -18.00
N LEU A 46 6.72 -16.23 -18.68
CA LEU A 46 8.15 -16.24 -19.08
C LEU A 46 8.38 -15.50 -20.40
N ARG A 47 7.32 -15.23 -21.17
CA ARG A 47 7.36 -14.50 -22.44
C ARG A 47 6.89 -13.05 -22.31
N ALA A 48 6.08 -12.77 -21.29
CA ALA A 48 5.53 -11.46 -20.98
C ALA A 48 6.04 -11.02 -19.61
N ASP A 49 6.66 -9.84 -19.54
CA ASP A 49 7.24 -9.31 -18.29
C ASP A 49 6.19 -8.88 -17.24
N THR A 50 4.91 -8.85 -17.63
CA THR A 50 3.80 -8.38 -16.79
C THR A 50 2.55 -9.24 -16.91
N SER A 51 1.73 -9.23 -15.87
CA SER A 51 0.43 -9.91 -15.83
C SER A 51 -0.63 -9.23 -16.70
N LYS A 52 -1.71 -9.96 -17.01
CA LYS A 52 -2.94 -9.35 -17.53
C LYS A 52 -3.49 -8.33 -16.51
N PRO A 53 -3.94 -7.13 -16.93
CA PRO A 53 -4.52 -6.13 -16.04
C PRO A 53 -5.73 -6.66 -15.25
N TYR A 54 -5.76 -6.39 -13.94
CA TYR A 54 -6.95 -6.54 -13.10
C TYR A 54 -7.52 -5.16 -12.78
N ASN A 55 -8.80 -4.93 -13.09
CA ASN A 55 -9.46 -3.63 -12.93
C ASN A 55 -9.99 -3.45 -11.50
N LEU A 56 -9.67 -2.32 -10.87
CA LEU A 56 -10.24 -1.88 -9.59
C LEU A 56 -11.43 -0.94 -9.85
N HIS A 57 -12.55 -1.16 -9.15
CA HIS A 57 -13.82 -0.48 -9.40
C HIS A 57 -14.08 0.66 -8.41
N PHE A 58 -13.30 1.73 -8.49
CA PHE A 58 -13.51 2.92 -7.68
C PHE A 58 -14.37 3.98 -8.42
N SER A 59 -15.10 4.79 -7.66
CA SER A 59 -16.02 5.81 -8.15
C SER A 59 -16.28 6.92 -7.12
N GLY A 60 -16.81 8.05 -7.59
CA GLY A 60 -17.22 9.17 -6.75
C GLY A 60 -16.32 10.40 -6.91
N ASN A 61 -16.72 11.49 -6.25
CA ASN A 61 -16.03 12.78 -6.30
C ASN A 61 -15.09 13.02 -5.11
N LYS A 62 -14.97 12.06 -4.19
CA LYS A 62 -14.11 12.14 -3.01
C LYS A 62 -13.14 10.97 -3.03
N ALA A 63 -11.97 11.15 -2.47
CA ALA A 63 -10.98 10.10 -2.27
C ALA A 63 -10.40 10.14 -0.87
N CYS A 64 -10.10 8.97 -0.32
CA CYS A 64 -9.35 8.81 0.92
C CYS A 64 -8.23 7.77 0.72
N VAL A 65 -7.00 8.17 0.98
CA VAL A 65 -5.86 7.25 1.07
C VAL A 65 -5.32 7.28 2.49
N GLU A 66 -5.37 6.14 3.17
CA GLU A 66 -4.78 5.95 4.49
C GLU A 66 -3.45 5.21 4.35
N ILE A 67 -2.40 5.75 4.97
CA ILE A 67 -1.04 5.21 4.90
C ILE A 67 -0.46 5.22 6.31
N GLY A 68 -0.35 4.04 6.91
CA GLY A 68 0.19 3.86 8.25
C GLY A 68 -0.34 4.86 9.28
N SER A 69 -1.65 4.82 9.52
CA SER A 69 -2.45 5.73 10.36
C SER A 69 -2.58 7.20 9.91
N ASN A 70 -1.85 7.63 8.89
CA ASN A 70 -2.00 8.98 8.31
C ASN A 70 -3.05 8.95 7.21
N SER A 71 -3.84 10.00 7.06
CA SER A 71 -4.93 10.06 6.07
C SER A 71 -4.79 11.28 5.15
N PHE A 72 -4.97 11.03 3.85
CA PHE A 72 -4.94 12.03 2.80
C PHE A 72 -6.27 11.99 2.07
N THR A 73 -7.01 13.09 2.13
CA THR A 73 -8.34 13.18 1.53
C THR A 73 -8.40 14.30 0.52
N CYS A 74 -9.16 14.10 -0.55
CA CYS A 74 -9.44 15.17 -1.50
C CYS A 74 -10.85 15.04 -2.11
N GLU A 75 -11.37 16.16 -2.58
CA GLU A 75 -12.62 16.24 -3.35
C GLU A 75 -12.36 16.83 -4.74
N ASP A 76 -13.03 16.29 -5.76
CA ASP A 76 -12.97 16.76 -7.13
C ASP A 76 -13.51 18.20 -7.21
N GLN A 77 -12.67 19.10 -7.70
CA GLN A 77 -13.00 20.52 -7.86
C GLN A 77 -13.57 20.83 -9.26
N GLY A 78 -13.84 19.81 -10.09
CA GLY A 78 -14.51 19.94 -11.38
C GLY A 78 -13.58 20.15 -12.59
N TYR A 79 -12.27 20.19 -12.37
CA TYR A 79 -11.25 20.33 -13.42
C TYR A 79 -10.23 19.17 -13.44
N GLY A 80 -10.52 18.10 -12.71
CA GLY A 80 -9.57 17.03 -12.44
C GLY A 80 -8.71 17.36 -11.22
N THR A 81 -8.92 16.67 -10.11
CA THR A 81 -8.10 16.81 -8.90
C THR A 81 -7.03 15.72 -8.87
N ALA A 82 -5.76 16.09 -8.84
CA ALA A 82 -4.64 15.17 -8.65
C ALA A 82 -4.03 15.33 -7.26
N MET A 83 -3.70 14.21 -6.62
CA MET A 83 -3.01 14.17 -5.34
C MET A 83 -1.93 13.08 -5.35
N ALA A 84 -0.77 13.39 -4.78
CA ALA A 84 0.33 12.46 -4.57
C ALA A 84 0.62 12.32 -3.06
N PRO A 85 -0.04 11.38 -2.36
CA PRO A 85 0.20 11.16 -0.93
C PRO A 85 1.66 10.89 -0.57
N ILE A 86 2.41 10.20 -1.45
CA ILE A 86 3.86 10.03 -1.32
C ILE A 86 4.50 10.26 -2.68
N SER A 87 5.43 11.22 -2.75
CA SER A 87 6.25 11.51 -3.93
C SER A 87 7.72 11.60 -3.56
N VAL A 88 8.57 10.97 -4.37
CA VAL A 88 10.03 11.03 -4.23
C VAL A 88 10.64 11.42 -5.56
N ASP A 89 11.42 12.51 -5.57
CA ASP A 89 12.10 13.04 -6.74
C ASP A 89 11.22 13.20 -7.99
N GLY A 90 10.07 13.85 -7.85
CA GLY A 90 9.11 14.02 -8.95
C GLY A 90 8.37 12.73 -9.33
N THR A 91 8.65 11.60 -8.68
CA THR A 91 7.96 10.33 -8.93
C THR A 91 6.87 10.13 -7.86
N PRO A 92 5.57 10.24 -8.22
CA PRO A 92 4.49 9.91 -7.29
C PRO A 92 4.45 8.40 -7.07
N LEU A 93 4.96 7.93 -5.94
CA LEU A 93 4.95 6.52 -5.57
C LEU A 93 3.54 6.04 -5.25
N ILE A 94 2.74 6.95 -4.69
CA ILE A 94 1.30 6.82 -4.57
C ILE A 94 0.71 8.11 -5.13
N GLY A 95 -0.17 7.96 -6.11
CA GLY A 95 -0.88 9.05 -6.75
C GLY A 95 -2.32 8.66 -7.03
N LEU A 96 -3.18 9.66 -7.13
CA LEU A 96 -4.55 9.49 -7.57
C LEU A 96 -5.00 10.67 -8.40
N ILE A 97 -5.91 10.41 -9.31
CA ILE A 97 -6.59 11.41 -10.12
C ILE A 97 -8.08 11.20 -9.94
N LEU A 98 -8.78 12.22 -9.49
CA LEU A 98 -10.23 12.32 -9.53
C LEU A 98 -10.61 13.09 -10.80
N ALA A 99 -11.29 12.45 -11.74
CA ALA A 99 -11.79 13.09 -12.95
C ALA A 99 -13.06 12.38 -13.43
N ASP A 100 -14.06 13.13 -13.90
CA ASP A 100 -15.30 12.61 -14.46
C ASP A 100 -16.02 11.59 -13.53
N GLY A 101 -15.93 11.79 -12.21
CA GLY A 101 -16.51 10.87 -11.22
C GLY A 101 -15.75 9.55 -11.04
N HIS A 102 -14.54 9.45 -11.59
CA HIS A 102 -13.63 8.32 -11.43
C HIS A 102 -12.48 8.64 -10.48
N PHE A 103 -12.20 7.69 -9.59
CA PHE A 103 -10.98 7.67 -8.78
C PHE A 103 -9.96 6.75 -9.43
N LEU A 104 -8.93 7.33 -10.02
CA LEU A 104 -7.87 6.61 -10.73
C LEU A 104 -6.63 6.49 -9.84
N LEU A 105 -6.49 5.32 -9.20
CA LEU A 105 -5.34 5.00 -8.37
C LEU A 105 -4.12 4.70 -9.23
N ASN A 106 -2.99 5.27 -8.83
CA ASN A 106 -1.66 5.00 -9.36
C ASN A 106 -0.71 4.68 -8.21
N ILE A 107 -0.05 3.52 -8.24
CA ILE A 107 0.96 3.14 -7.24
C ILE A 107 2.14 2.54 -8.00
N VAL A 108 3.36 2.89 -7.60
CA VAL A 108 4.56 2.22 -8.10
C VAL A 108 5.47 1.87 -6.91
N ILE A 109 5.94 0.63 -6.90
CA ILE A 109 6.91 0.14 -5.93
C ILE A 109 8.13 -0.32 -6.68
N PHE A 110 9.29 0.10 -6.19
CA PHE A 110 10.58 -0.28 -6.74
C PHE A 110 11.33 -1.21 -5.79
N ASP A 111 12.26 -1.98 -6.35
CA ASP A 111 13.29 -2.67 -5.59
C ASP A 111 14.49 -1.74 -5.27
N GLU A 112 15.55 -2.32 -4.72
CA GLU A 112 16.78 -1.60 -4.35
C GLU A 112 17.58 -1.09 -5.56
N TYR A 113 17.27 -1.58 -6.77
CA TYR A 113 17.91 -1.18 -8.03
C TYR A 113 17.08 -0.17 -8.82
N ASN A 114 15.98 0.36 -8.24
CA ASN A 114 15.00 1.21 -8.91
C ASN A 114 14.27 0.54 -10.08
N CYS A 115 14.14 -0.79 -10.05
CA CYS A 115 13.30 -1.53 -10.99
C CYS A 115 11.86 -1.63 -10.45
N PRO A 116 10.81 -1.27 -11.22
CA PRO A 116 9.43 -1.43 -10.79
C PRO A 116 9.08 -2.91 -10.54
N VAL A 117 8.65 -3.21 -9.33
CA VAL A 117 8.23 -4.56 -8.92
C VAL A 117 6.72 -4.72 -9.01
N LEU A 118 6.00 -3.66 -8.63
CA LEU A 118 4.55 -3.52 -8.68
C LEU A 118 4.19 -2.19 -9.30
N GLN A 119 3.17 -2.18 -10.16
CA GLN A 119 2.55 -0.97 -10.66
C GLN A 119 1.03 -1.10 -10.68
N ILE A 120 0.33 -0.20 -10.02
CA ILE A 120 -1.07 0.07 -10.32
C ILE A 120 -1.09 1.32 -11.19
N LYS A 121 -1.66 1.24 -12.39
CA LYS A 121 -1.78 2.37 -13.31
C LYS A 121 -3.24 2.56 -13.67
N ASN A 122 -3.83 3.69 -13.30
CA ASN A 122 -5.25 4.00 -13.51
C ASN A 122 -6.17 2.82 -13.14
N ASN A 123 -6.09 2.36 -11.88
CA ASN A 123 -6.84 1.22 -11.36
C ASN A 123 -6.53 -0.16 -11.97
N GLN A 124 -5.50 -0.26 -12.81
CA GLN A 124 -5.08 -1.53 -13.39
C GLN A 124 -3.83 -2.04 -12.68
N LEU A 125 -3.94 -3.23 -12.10
CA LEU A 125 -2.84 -3.90 -11.41
C LEU A 125 -1.92 -4.63 -12.39
N PHE A 126 -0.64 -4.26 -12.39
CA PHE A 126 0.47 -4.89 -13.10
C PHE A 126 1.54 -5.29 -12.08
N TYR A 127 2.05 -6.51 -12.18
CA TYR A 127 3.16 -6.96 -11.36
C TYR A 127 4.19 -7.69 -12.20
N SER A 128 5.46 -7.55 -11.81
CA SER A 128 6.56 -8.33 -12.39
C SER A 128 6.50 -9.78 -11.89
N THR A 129 7.25 -10.68 -12.54
CA THR A 129 7.41 -12.07 -12.09
C THR A 129 8.45 -12.25 -10.98
N SER A 130 9.18 -11.18 -10.63
CA SER A 130 10.20 -11.19 -9.59
C SER A 130 9.72 -11.37 -8.14
N PRO A 131 8.52 -10.94 -7.72
CA PRO A 131 8.04 -11.12 -6.35
C PRO A 131 7.90 -12.60 -5.99
N TRP A 132 8.09 -12.90 -4.70
CA TRP A 132 7.96 -14.24 -4.18
C TRP A 132 6.51 -14.76 -4.26
N ASP A 133 5.56 -13.94 -3.82
CA ASP A 133 4.14 -14.29 -3.74
C ASP A 133 3.27 -13.05 -3.82
N ILE A 134 2.17 -13.15 -4.57
CA ILE A 134 1.21 -12.08 -4.81
C ILE A 134 -0.18 -12.66 -4.56
N GLN A 135 -0.87 -12.14 -3.56
CA GLN A 135 -2.18 -12.62 -3.14
C GLN A 135 -3.18 -11.48 -3.15
N LEU A 136 -4.25 -11.63 -3.92
CA LEU A 136 -5.44 -10.78 -3.82
C LEU A 136 -6.56 -11.63 -3.21
N VAL A 137 -6.82 -11.46 -1.91
CA VAL A 137 -7.87 -12.20 -1.18
C VAL A 137 -8.93 -11.21 -0.74
N GLY A 138 -10.14 -11.35 -1.28
CA GLY A 138 -11.20 -10.37 -1.11
C GLY A 138 -10.77 -9.02 -1.70
N THR A 139 -10.62 -8.02 -0.84
CA THR A 139 -10.17 -6.67 -1.19
C THR A 139 -8.72 -6.38 -0.82
N THR A 140 -8.02 -7.34 -0.20
CA THR A 140 -6.67 -7.14 0.30
C THR A 140 -5.64 -7.73 -0.67
N LEU A 141 -4.79 -6.86 -1.22
CA LEU A 141 -3.60 -7.21 -1.98
C LEU A 141 -2.39 -7.30 -1.05
N THR A 142 -1.77 -8.47 -0.98
CA THR A 142 -0.51 -8.71 -0.26
C THR A 142 0.55 -9.16 -1.24
N ILE A 143 1.71 -8.49 -1.22
CA ILE A 143 2.88 -8.87 -2.02
C ILE A 143 4.05 -9.10 -1.09
N ARG A 144 4.76 -10.21 -1.31
CA ARG A 144 5.93 -10.61 -0.53
C ARG A 144 7.16 -10.62 -1.41
N GLU A 145 8.26 -10.11 -0.89
CA GLU A 145 9.58 -10.18 -1.53
C GLU A 145 10.37 -11.44 -1.11
N ALA A 146 10.03 -12.04 0.04
CA ALA A 146 10.59 -13.30 0.51
C ALA A 146 9.64 -13.97 1.53
N HIS A 147 9.98 -15.19 1.98
CA HIS A 147 9.24 -15.85 3.04
C HIS A 147 9.12 -14.94 4.29
N ARG A 148 7.88 -14.67 4.72
CA ARG A 148 7.52 -13.76 5.83
C ARG A 148 7.91 -12.27 5.65
N LYS A 149 8.43 -11.87 4.50
CA LYS A 149 8.83 -10.48 4.22
C LYS A 149 7.80 -9.82 3.29
N ILE A 150 6.84 -9.10 3.88
CA ILE A 150 5.80 -8.36 3.15
C ILE A 150 6.42 -7.10 2.55
N LEU A 151 6.32 -6.97 1.22
CA LEU A 151 6.71 -5.77 0.49
C LEU A 151 5.62 -4.70 0.59
N ILE A 152 4.36 -5.09 0.34
CA ILE A 152 3.20 -4.21 0.51
C ILE A 152 1.94 -4.99 0.87
N GLU A 153 1.08 -4.36 1.66
CA GLU A 153 -0.26 -4.82 2.03
C GLU A 153 -1.24 -3.65 1.84
N ILE A 154 -2.10 -3.75 0.82
CA ILE A 154 -3.12 -2.76 0.48
C ILE A 154 -4.50 -3.38 0.68
N ASP A 155 -5.37 -2.67 1.39
CA ASP A 155 -6.80 -3.00 1.46
C ASP A 155 -7.59 -1.96 0.64
N PHE A 156 -8.25 -2.44 -0.42
CA PHE A 156 -9.08 -1.62 -1.28
C PHE A 156 -10.49 -1.53 -0.70
N GLN A 157 -10.97 -0.32 -0.42
CA GLN A 157 -12.32 -0.11 0.11
C GLN A 157 -13.12 0.77 -0.87
N PRO A 158 -13.60 0.19 -1.99
CA PRO A 158 -14.52 0.88 -2.87
C PRO A 158 -15.74 1.44 -2.11
N PRO A 159 -16.31 2.57 -2.55
CA PRO A 159 -16.05 3.21 -3.84
C PRO A 159 -14.81 4.12 -3.88
N ASN A 160 -14.26 4.55 -2.75
CA ASN A 160 -13.35 5.71 -2.75
C ASN A 160 -12.21 5.70 -1.71
N LYS A 161 -11.95 4.57 -1.07
CA LYS A 161 -10.94 4.46 -0.02
C LYS A 161 -9.89 3.40 -0.34
N VAL A 162 -8.63 3.72 -0.04
CA VAL A 162 -7.49 2.80 -0.14
C VAL A 162 -6.69 2.88 1.14
N ILE A 163 -6.42 1.72 1.77
CA ILE A 163 -5.62 1.65 3.00
C ILE A 163 -4.33 0.89 2.72
N ILE A 164 -3.19 1.55 2.87
CA ILE A 164 -1.86 0.93 2.80
C ILE A 164 -1.41 0.67 4.24
N LYS A 165 -1.60 -0.58 4.68
CA LYS A 165 -1.33 -1.02 6.06
C LYS A 165 0.16 -1.22 6.30
N LYS A 166 0.85 -1.79 5.31
CA LYS A 166 2.28 -2.06 5.34
C LYS A 166 2.87 -1.81 3.98
N GLY A 167 4.10 -1.32 3.95
CA GLY A 167 4.79 -1.03 2.70
C GLY A 167 6.27 -0.75 2.94
N ARG A 168 7.08 -1.02 1.93
CA ARG A 168 8.44 -0.51 1.80
C ARG A 168 8.53 0.20 0.46
N PHE A 169 8.62 1.52 0.48
CA PHE A 169 8.75 2.34 -0.72
C PHE A 169 10.20 2.78 -0.86
N LEU A 170 10.78 2.44 -2.00
CA LEU A 170 12.15 2.78 -2.36
C LEU A 170 12.13 3.66 -3.61
N ARG A 171 12.93 4.71 -3.60
CA ARG A 171 13.24 5.47 -4.81
C ARG A 171 14.52 6.26 -4.62
N ASN A 172 15.47 6.11 -5.54
CA ASN A 172 16.71 6.88 -5.60
C ASN A 172 17.45 6.99 -4.24
N GLY A 173 17.50 5.91 -3.47
CA GLY A 173 18.18 5.86 -2.17
C GLY A 173 17.38 6.41 -0.98
N VAL A 174 16.12 6.81 -1.17
CA VAL A 174 15.17 7.10 -0.09
C VAL A 174 14.39 5.82 0.23
N GLU A 175 14.31 5.48 1.52
CA GLU A 175 13.50 4.37 2.04
C GLU A 175 12.44 4.87 3.02
N ILE A 176 11.18 4.64 2.64
CA ILE A 176 9.99 4.93 3.44
C ILE A 176 9.36 3.61 3.87
N LEU A 177 9.27 3.39 5.17
CA LEU A 177 8.61 2.23 5.76
C LEU A 177 7.22 2.63 6.22
N VAL A 178 6.21 1.94 5.70
CA VAL A 178 4.83 2.03 6.16
C VAL A 178 4.54 0.85 7.08
N ARG A 179 4.02 1.16 8.26
CA ARG A 179 3.57 0.23 9.29
C ARG A 179 2.14 0.59 9.70
N PRO A 180 1.38 -0.29 10.35
CA PRO A 180 -0.05 -0.05 10.53
C PRO A 180 -0.36 1.24 11.31
N GLN A 181 0.55 1.67 12.20
CA GLN A 181 0.38 2.85 13.03
C GLN A 181 1.21 4.06 12.57
N ASN A 182 2.16 3.90 11.65
CA ASN A 182 3.08 4.99 11.32
C ASN A 182 3.73 4.87 9.95
N ILE A 183 4.29 5.99 9.50
CA ILE A 183 5.27 6.07 8.41
C ILE A 183 6.62 6.45 9.04
N LEU A 184 7.69 5.79 8.61
CA LEU A 184 9.06 6.11 8.98
C LEU A 184 9.90 6.36 7.73
N ILE A 185 10.55 7.51 7.65
CA ILE A 185 11.55 7.81 6.62
C ILE A 185 12.92 7.55 7.25
N THR A 186 13.51 6.42 6.87
CA THR A 186 14.72 5.91 7.54
C THR A 186 15.92 6.84 7.38
N ASN A 187 16.01 7.53 6.25
CA ASN A 187 17.10 8.44 5.94
C ASN A 187 17.19 9.65 6.88
N THR A 188 16.06 10.12 7.42
CA THR A 188 15.99 11.36 8.21
C THR A 188 15.45 11.15 9.61
N LEU A 189 15.21 9.89 10.01
CA LEU A 189 14.54 9.55 11.27
C LEU A 189 13.21 10.30 11.43
N THR A 190 12.46 10.45 10.34
CA THR A 190 11.17 11.15 10.38
C THR A 190 10.06 10.15 10.64
N TYR A 191 9.38 10.29 11.78
CA TYR A 191 8.25 9.47 12.20
C TYR A 191 6.93 10.25 12.07
N LEU A 192 5.96 9.69 11.36
CA LEU A 192 4.63 10.30 11.15
C LEU A 192 3.53 9.33 11.56
N SER A 193 2.62 9.77 12.42
CA SER A 193 1.49 8.97 12.90
C SER A 193 0.29 9.87 13.15
N GLY A 194 -0.92 9.39 12.81
CA GLY A 194 -2.18 10.04 13.15
C GLY A 194 -2.43 11.39 12.47
N ASN A 195 -1.72 11.72 11.39
CA ASN A 195 -1.91 12.98 10.69
C ASN A 195 -3.12 12.92 9.73
N HIS A 196 -3.77 14.07 9.50
CA HIS A 196 -4.82 14.22 8.50
C HIS A 196 -4.51 15.41 7.60
N ALA A 197 -4.47 15.16 6.29
CA ALA A 197 -4.34 16.17 5.26
C ALA A 197 -5.58 16.18 4.36
N HIS A 198 -6.11 17.37 4.07
CA HIS A 198 -7.28 17.56 3.23
C HIS A 198 -6.94 18.51 2.08
N ASN A 199 -7.27 18.10 0.84
CA ASN A 199 -7.04 18.86 -0.40
C ASN A 199 -5.57 19.30 -0.62
N CYS A 200 -4.61 18.48 -0.22
CA CYS A 200 -3.20 18.71 -0.52
C CYS A 200 -2.82 18.10 -1.88
N THR A 201 -2.06 18.82 -2.70
CA THR A 201 -1.51 18.27 -3.96
C THR A 201 -0.45 17.20 -3.67
N GLY A 202 0.45 17.46 -2.73
CA GLY A 202 1.42 16.49 -2.22
C GLY A 202 1.16 16.21 -0.73
N GLY A 203 1.20 14.95 -0.34
CA GLY A 203 1.19 14.56 1.07
C GLY A 203 2.60 14.68 1.65
N LEU A 204 3.39 13.64 1.46
CA LEU A 204 4.81 13.58 1.77
C LEU A 204 5.63 13.73 0.48
N VAL A 205 6.27 14.89 0.33
CA VAL A 205 7.08 15.25 -0.85
C VAL A 205 8.55 15.24 -0.47
N ILE A 206 9.33 14.32 -1.05
CA ILE A 206 10.73 14.11 -0.68
C ILE A 206 11.65 14.35 -1.88
N GLY A 207 12.71 15.12 -1.67
CA GLY A 207 13.75 15.32 -2.67
C GLY A 207 13.33 16.25 -3.81
N TYR A 208 14.09 16.18 -4.91
CA TYR A 208 14.04 17.20 -5.95
C TYR A 208 12.84 17.02 -6.90
N HIS A 209 12.01 18.05 -7.03
CA HIS A 209 10.92 18.09 -7.98
C HIS A 209 11.18 19.22 -8.96
N GLU A 210 11.34 18.92 -10.26
CA GLU A 210 11.58 19.93 -11.31
C GLU A 210 10.49 21.01 -11.32
N HIS A 211 9.26 20.59 -11.08
CA HIS A 211 8.13 21.47 -10.80
C HIS A 211 7.67 21.26 -9.36
N PRO A 212 8.08 22.14 -8.42
CA PRO A 212 7.69 22.00 -7.02
C PRO A 212 6.17 21.98 -6.86
N ILE A 213 5.69 21.01 -6.09
CA ILE A 213 4.29 20.92 -5.70
C ILE A 213 4.16 21.28 -4.22
N GLY A 214 3.02 21.86 -3.83
CA GLY A 214 2.70 22.08 -2.43
C GLY A 214 2.58 20.74 -1.70
N GLY A 215 3.34 20.57 -0.62
CA GLY A 215 3.34 19.37 0.21
C GLY A 215 2.77 19.65 1.60
N PHE A 216 2.01 18.71 2.19
CA PHE A 216 1.70 18.75 3.62
C PHE A 216 2.99 18.67 4.45
N ILE A 217 3.90 17.79 4.04
CA ILE A 217 5.28 17.70 4.53
C ILE A 217 6.22 17.65 3.34
N ALA A 218 7.22 18.53 3.31
CA ALA A 218 8.25 18.56 2.29
C ALA A 218 9.64 18.38 2.92
N LEU A 219 10.39 17.38 2.48
CA LEU A 219 11.75 17.09 2.96
C LEU A 219 12.75 17.23 1.82
N ASN A 220 13.64 18.22 1.94
CA ASN A 220 14.73 18.46 1.01
C ASN A 220 16.07 18.06 1.63
N GLY A 221 17.08 17.77 0.80
CA GLY A 221 18.43 17.45 1.28
C GLY A 221 18.53 16.13 2.06
N VAL A 222 17.63 15.19 1.80
CA VAL A 222 17.64 13.87 2.45
C VAL A 222 18.96 13.14 2.17
N PRO A 223 19.68 12.65 3.19
CA PRO A 223 20.92 11.89 2.99
C PRO A 223 20.57 10.54 2.36
N ARG A 224 21.15 10.26 1.18
CA ARG A 224 20.87 9.06 0.40
C ARG A 224 21.99 8.05 0.59
N TYR A 225 21.66 6.76 0.63
CA TYR A 225 22.62 5.65 0.65
C TYR A 225 23.57 5.60 1.88
N LEU A 226 23.33 6.44 2.90
CA LEU A 226 24.25 6.61 4.04
C LEU A 226 23.58 6.44 5.43
N GLY A 227 22.34 5.94 5.48
CA GLY A 227 21.60 5.76 6.74
C GLY A 227 21.82 4.40 7.40
N ASP A 228 21.88 4.36 8.74
CA ASP A 228 21.80 3.11 9.51
C ASP A 228 20.34 2.74 9.77
N LYS A 229 19.86 1.73 9.03
CA LYS A 229 18.50 1.21 9.20
C LYS A 229 18.23 0.72 10.62
N SER A 230 19.24 0.19 11.30
CA SER A 230 19.11 -0.32 12.68
C SER A 230 18.82 0.81 13.66
N GLU A 231 19.49 1.95 13.49
CA GLU A 231 19.24 3.17 14.26
C GLU A 231 17.82 3.70 14.00
N ALA A 232 17.40 3.75 12.73
CA ALA A 232 16.05 4.18 12.37
C ALA A 232 14.94 3.32 13.00
N LEU A 233 15.15 2.00 13.06
CA LEU A 233 14.20 1.08 13.68
C LEU A 233 14.18 1.19 15.22
N LYS A 234 15.31 1.54 15.86
CA LYS A 234 15.35 1.84 17.30
C LYS A 234 14.57 3.12 17.60
N PHE A 235 14.83 4.18 16.85
CA PHE A 235 14.12 5.44 16.96
C PHE A 235 12.60 5.26 16.76
N GLU A 236 12.19 4.43 15.79
CA GLU A 236 10.77 4.09 15.59
C GLU A 236 10.15 3.44 16.83
N ALA A 237 10.87 2.53 17.49
CA ALA A 237 10.38 1.87 18.69
C ALA A 237 10.21 2.86 19.86
N GLU A 238 11.14 3.80 20.02
CA GLU A 238 11.06 4.88 21.02
C GLU A 238 9.83 5.75 20.79
N CYS A 239 9.60 6.22 19.55
CA CYS A 239 8.42 7.03 19.19
C CYS A 239 7.07 6.31 19.41
N LYS A 240 7.03 4.98 19.31
CA LYS A 240 5.83 4.19 19.58
C LYS A 240 5.50 4.16 21.06
N ILE A 241 6.52 3.94 21.90
CA ILE A 241 6.37 3.96 23.36
C ILE A 241 5.84 5.32 23.82
N ASP A 242 6.41 6.40 23.29
CA ASP A 242 5.97 7.76 23.61
C ASP A 242 4.51 7.99 23.20
N ASN A 243 4.11 7.58 21.99
CA ASN A 243 2.72 7.70 21.54
C ASN A 243 1.74 6.92 22.42
N GLU A 244 2.08 5.69 22.82
CA GLU A 244 1.25 4.88 23.70
C GLU A 244 1.12 5.53 25.09
N TYR A 245 2.20 6.10 25.60
CA TYR A 245 2.19 6.84 26.86
C TYR A 245 1.28 8.07 26.80
N TYR A 246 1.42 8.90 25.75
CA TYR A 246 0.56 10.09 25.56
C TYR A 246 -0.91 9.72 25.33
N ALA A 247 -1.20 8.63 24.62
CA ALA A 247 -2.56 8.14 24.44
C ALA A 247 -3.18 7.71 25.77
N ALA A 248 -2.41 7.01 26.62
CA ALA A 248 -2.85 6.59 27.95
C ALA A 248 -3.07 7.76 28.91
N SER A 249 -2.20 8.78 28.91
CA SER A 249 -2.35 9.97 29.75
C SER A 249 -3.61 10.75 29.39
N ASN A 250 -3.85 10.98 28.09
CA ASN A 250 -5.02 11.70 27.61
C ASN A 250 -6.34 10.94 27.85
N ALA A 251 -6.29 9.61 27.87
CA ALA A 251 -7.45 8.79 28.24
C ALA A 251 -7.80 8.90 29.73
N CYS A 252 -6.80 9.02 30.62
CA CYS A 252 -7.01 9.21 32.06
C CYS A 252 -7.54 10.61 32.41
N GLU A 253 -7.11 11.67 31.71
CA GLU A 253 -7.58 13.05 31.96
C GLU A 253 -9.04 13.27 31.55
N ASN A 254 -9.55 12.52 30.57
CA ASN A 254 -10.95 12.60 30.14
C ASN A 254 -11.93 11.83 31.03
N ILE A 255 -11.48 11.28 32.16
CA ILE A 255 -12.33 10.67 33.20
C ILE A 255 -12.37 11.63 34.41
N GLN A 256 -13.00 12.80 34.27
CA GLN A 256 -13.46 13.56 35.45
C GLN A 256 -14.86 13.07 35.86
N PRO A 257 -15.10 12.76 37.15
CA PRO A 257 -16.35 12.16 37.60
C PRO A 257 -17.49 13.18 37.58
N ALA A 258 -18.60 12.81 36.93
CA ALA A 258 -19.89 13.47 37.08
C ALA A 258 -20.43 13.23 38.50
N ALA A 259 -20.06 14.08 39.46
CA ALA A 259 -20.73 14.15 40.76
C ALA A 259 -20.40 15.46 41.50
N GLN A 260 -21.35 16.41 41.50
CA GLN A 260 -21.88 17.07 42.71
C GLN A 260 -22.89 18.17 42.33
N GLU A 261 -24.15 17.80 42.12
CA GLU A 261 -25.29 18.66 42.44
C GLU A 261 -26.17 17.90 43.44
N LYS A 262 -25.94 18.15 44.73
CA LYS A 262 -26.91 17.87 45.79
C LYS A 262 -26.91 19.02 46.81
N SER A 263 -28.13 19.40 47.18
CA SER A 263 -28.55 20.44 48.12
C SER A 263 -28.35 21.86 47.59
N ILE A 264 -29.39 22.69 47.48
CA ILE A 264 -30.19 23.19 48.60
C ILE A 264 -31.69 23.22 48.25
N ILE A 265 -32.49 22.43 48.96
CA ILE A 265 -33.89 22.76 49.28
C ILE A 265 -33.95 22.74 50.81
N SER A 266 -34.06 23.92 51.42
CA SER A 266 -34.57 24.14 52.77
C SER A 266 -34.73 25.65 52.99
N ASP A 267 -35.92 26.16 52.68
CA ASP A 267 -36.84 26.86 53.61
C ASP A 267 -37.93 27.61 52.83
#